data_AF-A0A5U8SUU4-F1
#
_entry.id   AF-A0A5U8SUU4-F1
#
_cell.length_a   1.000
_cell.length_b   1.000
_cell.length_c   1.000
_cell.angle_alpha   90.00
_cell.angle_beta   90.00
_cell.angle_gamma   90.00
#
_symmetry.space_group_name_H-M   'P 1'
#
loop_
_entity.id
_entity.type
_entity.pdbx_description
1 polymer ?
#
loop_
_entity_poly.entity_id
_entity_poly.type
_entity_poly.pdbx_seq_one_letter_code
_entity_poly.pdbx_strand_id
1 'polypeptide(L)' 'MRKVTTLFCAALTTLAAIPVTAGAAIALDRTRVIYNEGDKAVPLTVTNEHLSKPYLAQSWIENSTGQKITSPVFVT' A
#
# COMPACT_ATOMS: atom_id res chain seq x y z
N MET A 1 10.90 40.85 -17.34
CA MET A 1 9.93 40.28 -16.37
C MET A 1 9.17 39.07 -16.94
N ARG A 2 8.48 39.18 -18.09
CA ARG A 2 7.74 38.05 -18.71
C ARG A 2 8.55 36.74 -18.88
N LYS A 3 9.79 36.81 -19.38
CA LYS A 3 10.66 35.63 -19.56
C LYS A 3 11.01 34.92 -18.24
N VAL A 4 11.19 35.69 -17.15
CA VAL A 4 11.49 35.14 -15.81
C VAL A 4 10.26 34.44 -15.25
N THR A 5 9.07 35.02 -15.42
CA THR A 5 7.81 34.37 -15.03
C THR A 5 7.56 33.08 -15.81
N THR A 6 7.80 33.08 -17.14
CA THR A 6 7.67 31.86 -17.96
C THR A 6 8.65 30.76 -17.55
N LEU A 7 9.91 31.11 -17.27
CA LEU A 7 10.91 30.18 -16.77
C LEU A 7 10.54 29.62 -15.40
N PHE A 8 10.01 30.45 -14.50
CA PHE A 8 9.58 30.03 -13.17
C PHE A 8 8.37 29.09 -13.22
N CYS A 9 7.38 29.40 -14.06
CA CYS A 9 6.23 28.51 -14.28
C CYS A 9 6.65 27.17 -14.91
N ALA A 10 7.57 27.18 -15.86
CA ALA A 10 8.09 25.95 -16.48
C ALA A 10 8.89 25.08 -15.50
N ALA A 11 9.63 25.67 -14.55
CA ALA A 11 10.31 24.93 -13.50
C ALA A 11 9.34 24.33 -12.47
N LEU A 12 8.22 25.00 -12.20
CA LEU A 12 7.21 24.51 -11.26
C LEU A 12 6.40 23.34 -11.84
N THR A 13 6.09 23.39 -13.14
CA THR A 13 5.37 22.30 -13.81
C THR A 13 6.22 21.04 -13.98
N THR A 14 7.53 21.15 -14.19
CA THR A 14 8.42 19.99 -14.27
C THR A 14 8.61 19.30 -12.92
N LEU A 15 8.67 20.08 -11.82
CA LEU A 15 8.79 19.52 -10.46
C LEU A 15 7.54 18.75 -10.01
N ALA A 16 6.35 19.19 -10.43
CA ALA A 16 5.08 18.54 -10.11
C ALA A 16 4.83 17.23 -10.91
N ALA A 17 5.60 16.99 -11.97
CA ALA A 17 5.46 15.80 -12.83
C ALA A 17 6.24 14.57 -12.34
N ILE A 18 6.92 14.65 -11.20
CA ILE A 18 7.68 13.51 -10.66
C ILE A 18 6.69 12.49 -10.10
N PRO A 19 6.64 11.25 -10.63
CA PRO A 19 5.76 10.23 -10.10
C PRO A 19 6.18 9.88 -8.67
N VAL A 20 5.22 9.90 -7.74
CA VAL A 20 5.43 9.40 -6.38
C VAL A 20 5.49 7.87 -6.46
N THR A 21 6.69 7.32 -6.58
CA THR A 21 6.89 5.88 -6.54
C THR A 21 6.94 5.42 -5.07
N ALA A 22 5.91 4.71 -4.63
CA ALA A 22 5.98 3.97 -3.37
C ALA A 22 6.68 2.63 -3.64
N GLY A 23 7.86 2.44 -3.07
CA GLY A 23 8.55 1.15 -3.10
C GLY A 23 7.96 0.22 -2.04
N ALA A 24 7.33 -0.88 -2.46
CA ALA A 24 6.90 -1.95 -1.57
C ALA A 24 7.56 -3.26 -2.03
N ALA A 25 8.37 -3.87 -1.16
CA ALA A 25 8.90 -5.21 -1.42
C ALA A 25 7.84 -6.30 -1.18
N ILE A 26 6.84 -6.02 -0.33
CA ILE A 26 5.75 -6.94 -0.02
C ILE A 26 4.49 -6.46 -0.73
N ALA A 27 3.98 -7.27 -1.66
CA ALA A 27 2.76 -7.02 -2.39
C ALA A 27 1.64 -7.97 -1.94
N LEU A 28 0.43 -7.43 -1.87
CA LEU A 28 -0.80 -8.21 -1.71
C LEU A 28 -1.46 -8.39 -3.07
N ASP A 29 -2.13 -9.52 -3.30
CA ASP A 29 -2.87 -9.77 -4.54
C ASP A 29 -4.08 -8.83 -4.75
N ARG A 30 -4.52 -8.12 -3.70
CA ARG A 30 -5.66 -7.20 -3.73
C ARG A 30 -5.57 -6.10 -2.67
N THR A 31 -6.34 -5.03 -2.85
CA THR A 31 -6.40 -3.88 -1.93
C THR A 31 -7.53 -3.94 -0.91
N ARG A 32 -8.44 -4.92 -1.04
CA ARG A 32 -9.56 -5.14 -0.12
C ARG A 32 -9.97 -6.60 -0.10
N VAL A 33 -10.41 -7.08 1.06
CA VAL A 33 -10.96 -8.42 1.25
C VAL A 33 -12.43 -8.29 1.62
N ILE A 34 -13.30 -9.08 0.98
CA ILE A 34 -14.70 -9.24 1.36
C ILE A 34 -14.81 -10.63 1.99
N TYR A 35 -15.20 -10.68 3.26
CA TYR A 35 -15.46 -11.92 3.99
C TYR A 35 -16.96 -12.16 3.99
N ASN A 36 -17.43 -13.17 3.24
CA ASN A 36 -18.86 -13.42 3.11
C ASN A 36 -19.40 -14.23 4.29
N GLU A 37 -20.72 -14.16 4.48
CA GLU A 37 -21.40 -15.02 5.43
C GLU A 37 -21.22 -16.50 5.06
N GLY A 38 -20.93 -17.35 6.04
CA GLY A 38 -20.73 -18.79 5.85
C GLY A 38 -19.32 -19.20 5.44
N ASP A 39 -18.50 -18.27 4.97
CA ASP A 39 -17.08 -18.54 4.70
C ASP A 39 -16.34 -18.81 6.02
N LYS A 40 -15.44 -19.80 6.02
CA LYS A 40 -14.57 -20.11 7.17
C LYS A 40 -13.24 -19.36 7.16
N ALA A 41 -12.80 -18.96 5.97
CA ALA A 41 -11.56 -18.23 5.73
C ALA A 41 -11.59 -17.62 4.32
N VAL A 42 -10.83 -16.54 4.12
CA VAL A 42 -10.58 -15.97 2.80
C VAL A 42 -9.07 -15.94 2.55
N PRO A 43 -8.54 -16.63 1.52
CA PRO A 43 -7.11 -16.66 1.26
C PRO A 43 -6.62 -15.31 0.73
N LEU A 44 -5.45 -14.89 1.21
CA LEU A 44 -4.72 -13.72 0.74
C LEU A 44 -3.31 -14.15 0.33
N THR A 45 -2.89 -13.78 -0.87
CA THR A 45 -1.52 -14.04 -1.33
C THR A 45 -0.62 -12.88 -0.96
N VAL A 46 0.52 -13.20 -0.33
CA VAL A 46 1.60 -12.25 -0.01
C VAL A 46 2.81 -12.61 -0.85
N THR A 47 3.27 -11.67 -1.68
CA THR A 47 4.43 -11.85 -2.55
C THR A 47 5.57 -10.93 -2.12
N ASN A 48 6.78 -11.47 -2.02
CA ASN A 48 7.99 -10.66 -1.94
C ASN A 48 8.49 -10.36 -3.36
N GLU A 49 8.26 -9.16 -3.83
CA GLU A 49 8.71 -8.65 -5.14
C GLU A 49 10.23 -8.37 -5.17
N HIS A 50 10.91 -8.41 -4.03
CA HIS A 50 12.36 -8.22 -3.99
C HIS A 50 13.09 -9.54 -4.31
N LEU A 51 13.66 -9.61 -5.51
CA LEU A 51 14.26 -10.83 -6.07
C LEU A 51 15.42 -11.45 -5.27
N SER A 52 16.14 -10.65 -4.46
CA SER A 52 17.39 -11.09 -3.82
C SER A 52 17.45 -10.99 -2.30
N LYS A 53 16.40 -10.54 -1.63
CA LYS A 53 16.40 -10.37 -0.16
C LYS A 53 15.16 -11.02 0.44
N PRO A 54 15.30 -11.88 1.47
CA PRO A 54 14.17 -12.36 2.23
C PRO A 54 13.62 -11.25 3.15
N TYR A 55 12.32 -11.23 3.35
CA TYR A 55 11.63 -10.30 4.23
C TYR A 55 10.75 -11.06 5.22
N LEU A 56 10.71 -10.59 6.48
CA LEU A 56 9.77 -11.08 7.48
C LEU A 56 8.42 -10.40 7.26
N ALA A 57 7.36 -11.21 7.12
CA ALA A 57 5.99 -10.73 7.08
C ALA A 57 5.29 -11.05 8.41
N GLN A 58 4.61 -10.05 8.97
CA GLN A 58 3.77 -10.21 10.15
C GLN A 58 2.44 -9.51 9.88
N SER A 59 1.32 -10.16 10.23
CA SER A 59 -0.02 -9.64 10.02
C SER A 59 -0.80 -9.57 11.33
N TRP A 60 -1.74 -8.63 11.37
CA TRP A 60 -2.79 -8.52 12.39
C TRP A 60 -3.98 -7.76 11.80
N ILE A 61 -5.11 -7.77 12.51
CA ILE A 61 -6.30 -6.99 12.17
C ILE A 61 -6.51 -5.96 13.26
N GLU A 62 -6.97 -4.77 12.87
CA GLU A 62 -7.36 -3.69 13.76
C GLU A 62 -8.84 -3.34 13.58
N ASN A 63 -9.46 -2.83 14.64
CA ASN A 63 -10.78 -2.21 14.55
C ASN A 63 -10.69 -0.75 14.06
N SER A 64 -11.82 -0.06 13.93
CA SER A 64 -11.89 1.34 13.47
C SER A 64 -11.23 2.35 14.41
N THR A 65 -10.92 1.97 15.64
CA THR A 65 -10.19 2.80 16.62
C THR A 65 -8.69 2.52 16.65
N GLY A 66 -8.18 1.66 15.74
CA GLY A 66 -6.77 1.32 15.63
C GLY A 66 -6.28 0.31 16.69
N GLN A 67 -7.19 -0.38 17.37
CA GLN A 67 -6.84 -1.40 18.35
C GLN A 67 -6.75 -2.76 17.65
N LYS A 68 -5.64 -3.49 17.89
CA LYS A 68 -5.48 -4.88 17.43
C LYS A 68 -6.58 -5.76 18.01
N ILE A 69 -7.22 -6.55 17.15
CA ILE A 69 -8.25 -7.52 17.52
C ILE A 69 -7.86 -8.94 17.09
N THR A 70 -8.44 -9.93 17.76
CA THR A 70 -8.32 -11.36 17.44
C THR A 70 -9.69 -12.05 17.27
N SER A 71 -10.77 -11.28 17.39
CA SER A 71 -12.15 -11.73 17.28
C SER A 71 -13.00 -10.57 16.74
N PRO A 72 -14.02 -10.83 15.88
CA PRO A 72 -14.47 -12.15 15.41
C PRO A 72 -13.58 -12.78 14.32
N VAL A 73 -12.62 -12.02 13.77
CA VAL A 73 -11.72 -12.47 12.70
C VAL A 73 -10.27 -12.43 13.18
N PHE A 74 -9.46 -13.39 12.74
CA PHE A 74 -8.02 -13.45 12.97
C PHE A 74 -7.29 -13.85 11.67
N VAL A 75 -5.96 -13.69 11.67
CA VAL A 75 -5.08 -14.03 10.54
C VAL A 75 -4.11 -15.12 10.96
N THR A 76 -3.77 -16.01 10.01
CA THR A 76 -2.83 -17.14 10.17
C THR A 76 -2.00 -17.32 8.93
#